data_AF-A0A940B8C9-F1
#
_entry.id   AF-A0A940B8C9-F1
#
_cell.length_a   1.000
_cell.length_b   1.000
_cell.length_c   1.000
_cell.angle_alpha   90.00
_cell.angle_beta   90.00
_cell.angle_gamma   90.00
#
_symmetry.space_group_name_H-M   'P 1'
#
loop_
_entity.id
_entity.type
_entity.pdbx_description
1 polymer ?
#
loop_
_entity_poly.entity_id
_entity_poly.type
_entity_poly.pdbx_seq_one_letter_code
_entity_poly.pdbx_strand_id
1 'polypeptide(L)' 'MRRLLLLLIAALCFAACSNGQKTLVLYYSQSNTTKTVAQEIQKQLGCDIAEIECVEPYTGDFG' A
#
# COMPACT_ATOMS: atom_id res chain seq x y z
N MET A 1 -34.77 21.17 -6.36
CA MET A 1 -34.12 20.63 -7.57
C MET A 1 -32.63 20.99 -7.71
N ARG A 2 -32.20 22.24 -7.54
CA ARG A 2 -30.75 22.62 -7.63
C ARG A 2 -29.82 21.95 -6.60
N ARG A 3 -30.27 21.74 -5.36
CA ARG A 3 -29.50 21.01 -4.33
C ARG A 3 -29.31 19.54 -4.67
N LEU A 4 -30.30 18.91 -5.30
CA LEU A 4 -30.22 17.52 -5.76
C LEU A 4 -29.23 17.37 -6.91
N LEU A 5 -29.20 18.34 -7.83
CA LEU A 5 -28.23 18.40 -8.92
C LEU A 5 -26.79 18.59 -8.41
N LEU A 6 -26.58 19.45 -7.41
CA LEU A 6 -25.27 19.64 -6.78
C LEU A 6 -24.77 18.37 -6.06
N LEU A 7 -25.66 17.64 -5.38
CA LEU A 7 -25.33 16.37 -4.73
C LEU A 7 -24.98 15.28 -5.76
N LEU A 8 -25.70 15.23 -6.89
CA LEU A 8 -25.41 14.32 -7.99
C LEU A 8 -24.06 14.61 -8.65
N ILE A 9 -23.73 15.88 -8.88
CA ILE A 9 -22.44 16.30 -9.46
C ILE A 9 -21.28 15.95 -8.50
N ALA A 10 -21.44 16.18 -7.19
CA ALA A 10 -20.44 15.81 -6.20
C ALA A 10 -20.18 14.30 -6.13
N ALA A 11 -21.22 13.47 -6.23
CA ALA A 11 -21.10 12.02 -6.26
C ALA A 11 -20.40 11.51 -7.54
N LEU A 12 -20.68 12.13 -8.69
CA LEU A 12 -20.06 11.78 -9.97
C LEU A 12 -18.56 12.13 -10.02
N CYS A 13 -18.16 13.26 -9.43
CA CYS A 13 -16.76 13.67 -9.33
C CYS A 13 -15.92 12.74 -8.43
N PHE A 14 -16.53 12.12 -7.43
CA PHE A 14 -15.84 11.15 -6.56
C PHE A 14 -15.55 9.82 -7.27
N ALA A 15 -16.38 9.44 -8.24
CA ALA A 15 -16.27 8.15 -8.94
C ALA A 15 -15.30 8.18 -10.14
N ALA A 16 -14.96 9.36 -10.68
CA ALA A 16 -14.24 9.48 -11.95
C ALA A 16 -12.70 9.38 -11.84
N CYS A 17 -12.14 9.36 -10.63
CA CYS A 17 -10.69 9.42 -10.40
C CYS A 17 -10.18 8.19 -9.63
N SER A 18 -10.32 7.00 -10.19
CA SER A 18 -9.58 5.82 -9.71
C SER A 18 -8.93 5.06 -10.87
N ASN A 19 -8.04 5.74 -11.60
CA ASN A 19 -6.95 5.01 -12.27
C ASN A 19 -6.00 4.52 -11.17
N GLY A 20 -6.42 3.48 -10.44
CA GLY A 20 -5.71 2.95 -9.29
C GLY A 20 -4.32 2.52 -9.73
N GLN A 21 -3.31 3.33 -9.38
CA GLN A 21 -1.92 2.95 -9.59
C GLN A 21 -1.69 1.63 -8.86
N LYS A 22 -1.30 0.60 -9.62
CA LYS A 22 -0.90 -0.69 -9.06
C LYS A 22 0.47 -0.49 -8.44
N THR A 23 0.52 -0.55 -7.12
CA THR A 23 1.74 -0.37 -6.32
C THR A 23 2.14 -1.71 -5.73
N LEU A 24 3.44 -2.02 -5.76
CA LEU A 24 4.04 -3.18 -5.12
C LEU A 24 5.15 -2.70 -4.19
N VAL A 25 5.08 -3.08 -2.92
CA VAL A 25 6.18 -2.92 -1.95
C VAL A 25 6.98 -4.21 -1.92
N LEU A 26 8.17 -4.17 -2.53
CA LEU A 26 9.15 -5.24 -2.42
C LEU A 26 10.11 -4.93 -1.27
N TYR A 27 10.25 -5.83 -0.30
CA TYR A 27 11.06 -5.60 0.89
C TYR A 27 11.86 -6.84 1.32
N TYR A 28 12.92 -6.62 2.10
CA TYR A 28 13.67 -7.66 2.80
C TYR A 28 13.61 -7.41 4.30
N SER A 29 13.55 -8.47 5.12
CA SER A 29 13.60 -8.33 6.57
C SER A 29 14.34 -9.47 7.27
N GLN A 30 15.46 -9.15 7.93
CA GLN A 30 16.21 -10.11 8.75
C GLN A 30 15.55 -10.34 10.13
N SER A 31 15.19 -9.26 10.83
CA SER A 31 14.66 -9.27 12.21
C SER A 31 13.20 -8.83 12.30
N ASN A 32 12.46 -8.85 11.20
CA ASN A 32 11.04 -8.42 11.07
C ASN A 32 10.76 -6.91 11.23
N THR A 33 11.75 -6.06 11.50
CA THR A 33 11.53 -4.61 11.59
C THR A 33 11.01 -4.03 10.27
N THR A 34 11.71 -4.32 9.16
CA THR A 34 11.27 -3.87 7.83
C THR A 34 9.93 -4.48 7.42
N LYS A 35 9.67 -5.73 7.79
CA LYS A 35 8.38 -6.39 7.56
C LYS A 35 7.23 -5.63 8.21
N THR A 36 7.42 -5.21 9.45
CA THR A 36 6.44 -4.40 10.20
C THR A 36 6.14 -3.08 9.47
N VAL A 37 7.17 -2.40 8.96
CA VAL A 37 7.00 -1.16 8.19
C VAL A 37 6.31 -1.42 6.84
N ALA A 38 6.67 -2.49 6.14
CA ALA A 38 6.05 -2.86 4.86
C ALA A 38 4.55 -3.15 5.00
N GLN A 39 4.15 -3.84 6.08
CA GLN A 39 2.74 -4.10 6.40
C GLN A 39 1.97 -2.81 6.74
N GLU A 40 2.61 -1.85 7.41
CA GLU A 40 1.98 -0.55 7.67
C GLU A 40 1.80 0.25 6.38
N ILE A 41 2.78 0.23 5.47
CA ILE A 41 2.66 0.85 4.13
C ILE A 41 1.52 0.17 3.34
N GLN A 42 1.43 -1.16 3.38
CA GLN A 42 0.35 -1.93 2.75
C GLN A 42 -1.02 -1.42 3.20
N LYS A 43 -1.21 -1.30 4.52
CA LYS A 43 -2.46 -0.87 5.13
C LYS A 43 -2.85 0.55 4.72
N GLN A 44 -1.89 1.46 4.60
CA GLN A 44 -2.14 2.85 4.22
C GLN A 44 -2.47 3.00 2.73
N LEU A 45 -1.83 2.21 1.87
CA LEU A 45 -1.93 2.37 0.41
C LEU A 45 -2.87 1.37 -0.26
N GLY A 46 -3.31 0.31 0.43
CA GLY A 46 -4.11 -0.77 -0.16
C GLY A 46 -3.39 -1.47 -1.32
N CYS A 47 -2.07 -1.65 -1.17
CA CYS A 47 -1.20 -2.14 -2.24
C CYS A 47 -0.75 -3.60 -2.03
N ASP A 48 -0.08 -4.17 -3.04
CA ASP A 48 0.52 -5.51 -2.91
C ASP A 48 1.87 -5.41 -2.19
N ILE A 49 2.26 -6.47 -1.47
CA ILE A 49 3.60 -6.59 -0.88
C ILE A 49 4.23 -7.94 -1.20
N ALA A 50 5.55 -7.96 -1.31
CA ALA A 50 6.33 -9.18 -1.48
C ALA A 50 7.63 -9.12 -0.65
N GLU A 51 7.93 -10.22 0.04
CA GLU A 51 9.16 -10.38 0.82
C GLU A 51 10.23 -11.05 -0.05
N ILE A 52 11.45 -10.50 -0.04
CA ILE A 52 12.61 -11.09 -0.69
C ILE A 52 13.17 -12.16 0.25
N GLU A 53 13.26 -13.40 -0.23
CA GLU A 53 13.91 -14.50 0.49
C GLU A 53 15.40 -14.57 0.10
N CYS A 54 16.26 -14.70 1.10
CA CYS A 54 17.70 -14.90 0.85
C CYS A 54 17.98 -16.34 0.44
N VAL A 55 18.80 -16.52 -0.61
CA VAL A 55 19.38 -17.82 -0.95
C VAL A 55 20.35 -18.29 0.15
N GLU A 56 21.18 -17.37 0.63
CA GLU A 56 22.07 -17.57 1.78
C GLU A 56 21.76 -16.48 2.84
N PRO A 57 21.38 -16.85 4.07
CA PRO A 57 21.06 -15.88 5.12
C PRO A 57 22.24 -14.98 5.49
N TYR A 58 21.96 -13.72 5.81
CA TYR A 58 22.98 -12.83 6.39
C TYR A 58 23.37 -13.31 7.80
N THR A 59 24.67 -13.47 8.03
CA THR A 59 25.22 -13.81 9.34
C THR A 59 25.52 -12.54 10.12
N GLY A 60 25.08 -12.44 11.37
CA GLY A 60 25.35 -11.30 12.25
C GLY A 60 24.36 -11.22 13.42
N ASP A 61 24.67 -10.37 14.39
CA ASP A 61 23.72 -9.93 15.41
C ASP A 61 23.04 -8.63 14.92
N PHE A 62 21.71 -8.62 14.91
CA PHE A 62 20.88 -7.55 14.36
C PHE A 62 19.83 -7.05 15.38
N GLY A 63 20.09 -7.30 16.67
CA GLY A 63 19.30 -6.81 17.80
C GLY A 63 19.48 -5.33 18.10
#